data_AF-A0A6G2DD43-F1
#
_entry.id   AF-A0A6G2DD43-F1
#
_cell.length_a   1.000
_cell.length_b   1.000
_cell.length_c   1.000
_cell.angle_alpha   90.00
_cell.angle_beta   90.00
_cell.angle_gamma   90.00
#
_symmetry.space_group_name_H-M   'P 1'
#
loop_
_entity.id
_entity.type
_entity.pdbx_description
1 polymer ?
#
loop_
_entity_poly.entity_id
_entity_poly.type
_entity_poly.pdbx_seq_one_letter_code
_entity_poly.pdbx_strand_id
1 'polypeptide(L)'
;MIKKIYPIFTILLGAAIYAFGLTYFVVPHHLFEGGATGITLITVYLFKIPVSLMNLLINIPLFILAWKIFGAKSLYSSLLGTLALSAWLAFFEHIPLHIDLQGDLLITALIAGILLGIGLGIIFNAGGTT
;
A
#
# COMPACT_ATOMS: atom_id res chain seq x y z
N MET A 1 -25.83 9.58 -6.14
CA MET A 1 -24.47 10.16 -6.26
C MET A 1 -23.63 9.96 -5.01
N ILE A 2 -24.15 10.26 -3.81
CA ILE A 2 -23.43 10.14 -2.52
C ILE A 2 -22.93 8.70 -2.22
N LYS A 3 -23.70 7.66 -2.58
CA LYS A 3 -23.32 6.23 -2.40
C LYS A 3 -22.06 5.77 -3.17
N LYS A 4 -21.63 6.48 -4.23
CA LYS A 4 -20.43 6.12 -5.02
C LYS A 4 -19.16 6.90 -4.63
N ILE A 5 -19.31 8.03 -3.94
CA ILE A 5 -18.19 8.91 -3.54
C ILE A 5 -17.56 8.45 -2.23
N TYR A 6 -18.38 7.96 -1.30
CA TYR A 6 -17.94 7.45 0.00
C TYR A 6 -16.87 6.36 -0.09
N PRO A 7 -16.98 5.35 -0.99
CA PRO A 7 -15.94 4.33 -1.14
C PRO A 7 -14.61 4.89 -1.68
N ILE A 8 -14.66 5.88 -2.58
CA ILE A 8 -13.47 6.46 -3.20
C ILE A 8 -12.63 7.20 -2.17
N PHE A 9 -13.26 8.11 -1.40
CA PHE A 9 -12.56 8.86 -0.36
C PHE A 9 -11.99 7.93 0.72
N THR A 10 -12.76 6.92 1.11
CA THR A 10 -12.33 5.91 2.09
C THR A 10 -11.08 5.16 1.59
N ILE A 11 -11.07 4.71 0.33
CA ILE A 11 -9.90 4.05 -0.27
C ILE A 11 -8.69 4.97 -0.34
N LEU A 12 -8.87 6.23 -0.76
CA LEU A 12 -7.78 7.21 -0.83
C LEU A 12 -7.16 7.47 0.56
N LEU A 13 -7.99 7.58 1.60
CA LEU A 13 -7.54 7.82 2.97
C LEU A 13 -6.84 6.59 3.56
N GLY A 14 -7.41 5.40 3.37
CA GLY A 14 -6.78 4.16 3.79
C GLY A 14 -5.43 3.92 3.11
N ALA A 15 -5.35 4.20 1.80
CA ALA A 15 -4.12 4.09 1.03
C ALA A 15 -3.05 5.08 1.51
N ALA A 16 -3.43 6.30 1.90
CA ALA A 16 -2.49 7.27 2.47
C ALA A 16 -1.89 6.78 3.79
N ILE A 17 -2.72 6.27 4.71
CA ILE A 17 -2.27 5.76 6.01
C ILE A 17 -1.33 4.56 5.82
N TYR A 18 -1.72 3.64 4.93
CA TYR A 18 -0.94 2.45 4.62
C TYR A 18 0.41 2.82 3.97
N ALA A 19 0.41 3.72 2.97
CA ALA A 19 1.63 4.22 2.32
C ALA A 19 2.58 4.91 3.30
N PHE A 20 2.04 5.67 4.26
CA PHE A 20 2.82 6.32 5.31
C PHE A 20 3.53 5.30 6.21
N GLY A 21 2.81 4.27 6.65
CA GLY A 21 3.38 3.15 7.42
C GLY A 21 4.50 2.44 6.66
N LEU A 22 4.27 2.11 5.39
CA LEU A 22 5.27 1.49 4.52
C LEU A 22 6.53 2.35 4.37
N THR A 23 6.36 3.62 3.99
CA THR A 23 7.48 4.48 3.59
C THR A 23 8.37 4.85 4.76
N TYR A 24 7.79 5.11 5.94
CA TYR A 24 8.55 5.67 7.07
C TYR A 24 8.88 4.66 8.16
N PHE A 25 8.16 3.54 8.27
CA PHE A 25 8.44 2.52 9.28
C PHE A 25 8.95 1.22 8.68
N VAL A 26 8.34 0.73 7.61
CA VAL A 26 8.69 -0.59 7.03
C VAL A 26 9.99 -0.52 6.24
N VAL A 27 10.03 0.36 5.24
CA VAL A 27 11.13 0.43 4.26
C VAL A 27 12.47 0.81 4.91
N PRO A 28 12.55 1.83 5.79
CA PRO A 28 13.83 2.24 6.38
C PRO A 28 14.42 1.19 7.34
N HIS A 29 13.56 0.35 7.93
CA HIS A 29 13.96 -0.68 8.89
C HIS A 29 14.02 -2.09 8.27
N HIS A 30 13.91 -2.19 6.93
CA HIS A 30 13.90 -3.46 6.20
C HIS A 30 12.90 -4.49 6.74
N LEU A 31 11.76 -4.01 7.26
CA LEU A 31 10.69 -4.88 7.69
C LEU A 31 10.01 -5.50 6.47
N PHE A 32 9.36 -6.64 6.71
CA PHE A 32 8.67 -7.41 5.68
C PHE A 32 7.16 -7.36 5.90
N GLU A 33 6.43 -7.35 4.78
CA GLU A 33 4.98 -7.52 4.73
C GLU A 33 4.64 -8.70 3.82
N GLY A 34 3.50 -9.37 4.03
CA GLY A 34 3.07 -10.48 3.17
C GLY A 34 2.47 -10.06 1.82
N GLY A 35 2.17 -11.05 0.97
CA GLY A 35 1.40 -10.85 -0.27
C GLY A 35 2.16 -10.13 -1.38
N ALA A 36 1.42 -9.38 -2.22
CA ALA A 36 1.98 -8.62 -3.34
C ALA A 36 2.97 -7.54 -2.86
N THR A 37 2.64 -6.82 -1.78
CA THR A 37 3.52 -5.83 -1.16
C THR A 37 4.83 -6.46 -0.67
N GLY A 38 4.79 -7.69 -0.14
CA GLY A 38 6.01 -8.42 0.24
C GLY A 38 6.96 -8.67 -0.93
N ILE A 39 6.42 -9.10 -2.07
CA ILE A 39 7.20 -9.30 -3.30
C ILE A 39 7.79 -7.97 -3.77
N THR A 40 6.99 -6.89 -3.70
CA THR A 40 7.46 -5.52 -3.97
C THR A 40 8.65 -5.16 -3.09
N LEU A 41 8.54 -5.33 -1.76
CA LEU A 41 9.60 -4.98 -0.80
C LEU A 41 10.87 -5.80 -1.01
N ILE A 42 10.76 -7.12 -1.20
CA ILE A 42 11.93 -7.96 -1.50
C ILE A 42 12.65 -7.45 -2.75
N THR A 43 11.89 -7.18 -3.82
CA THR A 43 12.46 -6.70 -5.08
C THR A 43 13.12 -5.33 -4.90
N VAL A 44 12.49 -4.41 -4.17
CA VAL A 44 13.05 -3.10 -3.86
C VAL A 44 14.32 -3.22 -3.02
N TYR A 45 14.37 -4.10 -2.04
CA TYR A 45 15.55 -4.28 -1.20
C TYR A 45 16.75 -4.82 -1.99
N LEU A 46 16.49 -5.66 -3.00
CA LEU A 46 17.50 -6.23 -3.90
C LEU A 46 17.96 -5.24 -4.98
N PHE A 47 17.02 -4.57 -5.67
CA PHE A 47 17.31 -3.79 -6.88
C PHE A 47 17.31 -2.26 -6.66
N LYS A 48 16.98 -1.80 -5.45
CA LYS A 48 16.96 -0.38 -5.05
C LYS A 48 16.10 0.51 -5.96
N ILE A 49 15.01 -0.05 -6.48
CA ILE A 49 13.99 0.66 -7.25
C ILE A 49 12.94 1.30 -6.32
N PRO A 50 12.21 2.33 -6.76
CA PRO A 50 11.13 2.92 -5.95
C PRO A 50 10.02 1.91 -5.63
N VAL A 51 9.51 1.93 -4.40
CA VAL A 51 8.41 1.06 -3.95
C VAL A 51 7.13 1.41 -4.69
N SER A 52 6.88 2.69 -4.91
CA SER A 52 5.73 3.20 -5.68
C SER A 52 5.60 2.56 -7.06
N LEU A 53 6.72 2.48 -7.78
CA LEU A 53 6.81 1.88 -9.12
C LEU A 53 6.68 0.36 -9.05
N MET A 54 7.42 -0.29 -8.16
CA MET A 54 7.42 -1.74 -8.09
C MET A 54 6.06 -2.30 -7.64
N ASN A 55 5.34 -1.56 -6.79
CA ASN A 55 3.98 -1.89 -6.39
C ASN A 55 3.04 -1.98 -7.60
N LEU A 56 3.13 -1.04 -8.55
CA LEU A 56 2.33 -1.10 -9.79
C LEU A 56 2.74 -2.31 -10.64
N LEU A 57 4.05 -2.52 -10.82
CA LEU A 57 4.56 -3.58 -11.68
C LEU A 57 4.16 -4.98 -11.19
N ILE A 58 4.21 -5.24 -9.88
CA ILE A 58 3.76 -6.51 -9.30
C ILE A 58 2.24 -6.67 -9.41
N ASN A 59 1.47 -5.59 -9.25
CA ASN A 59 0.03 -5.67 -9.30
C ASN A 59 -0.53 -5.84 -10.72
N ILE A 60 0.14 -5.35 -11.79
CA ILE A 60 -0.31 -5.53 -13.18
C ILE A 60 -0.64 -7.00 -13.53
N PRO A 61 0.27 -7.98 -13.38
CA PRO A 61 -0.04 -9.38 -13.70
C PRO A 61 -1.15 -9.94 -12.80
N LEU A 62 -1.22 -9.53 -11.53
CA LEU A 62 -2.28 -9.94 -10.62
C LEU A 62 -3.65 -9.42 -11.07
N PHE A 63 -3.74 -8.16 -11.52
CA PHE A 63 -4.98 -7.60 -12.07
C PHE A 63 -5.39 -8.30 -13.37
N ILE A 64 -4.45 -8.65 -14.25
CA ILE A 64 -4.75 -9.40 -15.47
C ILE A 64 -5.36 -10.77 -15.13
N LEU A 65 -4.77 -11.48 -14.15
CA LEU A 65 -5.27 -12.77 -13.67
C LEU A 65 -6.65 -12.61 -13.01
N ALA A 66 -6.78 -11.66 -12.09
CA ALA A 66 -8.04 -11.40 -11.39
C ALA A 66 -9.15 -11.01 -12.37
N TRP A 67 -8.84 -10.25 -13.43
CA TRP A 67 -9.83 -9.84 -14.42
C TRP A 67 -10.37 -11.03 -15.20
N LYS A 68 -9.50 -11.98 -15.56
CA LYS A 68 -9.91 -13.22 -16.24
C LYS A 68 -10.80 -14.11 -15.37
N ILE A 69 -10.62 -14.09 -14.04
CA ILE A 69 -11.35 -14.96 -13.11
C ILE A 69 -12.67 -14.32 -12.65
N PHE A 70 -12.64 -13.05 -12.25
CA PHE A 70 -13.76 -12.38 -11.57
C PHE A 70 -14.50 -11.33 -12.42
N GLY A 71 -13.94 -10.94 -13.57
CA GLY A 71 -14.51 -9.90 -14.43
C GLY A 71 -14.25 -8.46 -13.96
N ALA A 72 -14.37 -7.50 -14.88
CA ALA A 72 -13.90 -6.11 -14.66
C ALA A 72 -14.66 -5.36 -13.56
N LYS A 73 -15.96 -5.64 -13.40
CA LYS A 73 -16.81 -4.92 -12.43
C LYS A 73 -16.38 -5.15 -10.98
N SER A 74 -15.77 -6.30 -10.69
CA SER A 74 -15.32 -6.65 -9.35
C SER A 74 -13.97 -6.03 -8.96
N LEU A 75 -13.24 -5.43 -9.91
CA LEU A 75 -11.87 -4.98 -9.71
C LEU A 75 -11.70 -3.47 -9.63
N TYR A 76 -12.75 -2.70 -9.90
CA TYR A 76 -12.66 -1.24 -9.96
C TYR A 76 -12.13 -0.63 -8.65
N SER A 77 -12.68 -1.05 -7.52
CA SER A 77 -12.26 -0.56 -6.20
C SER A 77 -10.81 -0.95 -5.87
N SER A 78 -10.40 -2.15 -6.27
CA SER A 78 -9.03 -2.61 -6.08
C SER A 78 -8.04 -1.87 -6.97
N LEU A 79 -8.38 -1.65 -8.24
CA LEU A 79 -7.54 -0.87 -9.15
C LEU A 79 -7.38 0.56 -8.64
N LEU A 80 -8.46 1.16 -8.15
CA LEU A 80 -8.40 2.47 -7.48
C LEU A 80 -7.48 2.42 -6.26
N GLY A 81 -7.57 1.39 -5.41
CA GLY A 81 -6.73 1.22 -4.23
C GLY A 81 -5.25 1.10 -4.58
N THR A 82 -4.90 0.26 -5.56
CA THR A 82 -3.52 0.09 -6.03
C THR A 82 -2.95 1.39 -6.60
N LEU A 83 -3.71 2.09 -7.45
CA LEU A 83 -3.27 3.36 -8.03
C LEU A 83 -3.12 4.45 -6.94
N ALA A 84 -4.06 4.50 -6.00
CA ALA A 84 -4.00 5.42 -4.86
C ALA A 84 -2.79 5.13 -3.97
N LEU A 85 -2.55 3.86 -3.65
CA LEU A 85 -1.40 3.43 -2.87
C LEU A 85 -0.10 3.85 -3.56
N SER A 86 0.07 3.52 -4.84
CA SER A 86 1.28 3.89 -5.58
C SER A 86 1.47 5.40 -5.69
N ALA A 87 0.39 6.18 -5.84
CA ALA A 87 0.48 7.63 -5.84
C ALA A 87 0.93 8.19 -4.48
N TRP A 88 0.38 7.67 -3.37
CA TRP A 88 0.80 8.08 -2.03
C TRP A 88 2.21 7.63 -1.67
N LEU A 89 2.62 6.42 -2.08
CA LEU A 89 4.00 5.97 -1.95
C LEU A 89 4.94 6.92 -2.70
N ALA A 90 4.62 7.24 -3.97
CA ALA A 90 5.44 8.18 -4.74
C ALA A 90 5.50 9.55 -4.05
N PHE A 91 4.39 10.03 -3.50
CA PHE A 91 4.36 11.30 -2.75
C PHE A 91 5.24 11.27 -1.51
N PHE A 92 5.14 10.23 -0.67
CA PHE A 92 5.93 10.12 0.56
C PHE A 92 7.40 9.80 0.32
N GLU A 93 7.74 9.06 -0.75
CA GLU A 93 9.14 8.81 -1.14
C GLU A 93 9.91 10.10 -1.45
N HIS A 94 9.21 11.17 -1.89
CA HIS A 94 9.84 12.47 -2.17
C HIS A 94 9.92 13.38 -0.94
N ILE A 95 9.27 13.01 0.17
CA ILE A 95 9.30 13.78 1.41
C ILE A 95 10.39 13.19 2.31
N PRO A 96 11.48 13.94 2.59
CA PRO A 96 12.57 13.45 3.42
C PRO A 96 12.21 13.53 4.91
N LEU A 97 11.14 12.85 5.31
CA LEU A 97 10.76 12.67 6.71
C LEU A 97 11.47 11.44 7.27
N HIS A 98 12.15 11.61 8.40
CA HIS A 98 12.78 10.53 9.13
C HIS A 98 12.19 10.46 10.55
N ILE A 99 11.68 9.29 10.91
CA ILE A 99 11.12 9.03 12.25
C ILE A 99 12.14 8.16 12.97
N ASP A 100 12.91 8.77 13.86
CA ASP A 100 13.92 8.08 14.65
C ASP A 100 13.30 7.53 15.94
N LEU A 101 13.15 6.21 16.01
CA LEU A 101 12.72 5.47 17.19
C LEU A 101 13.90 4.84 17.94
N GLN A 102 15.11 5.40 17.78
CA GLN A 102 16.35 4.96 18.42
C GLN A 102 16.70 3.49 18.15
N GLY A 103 16.25 2.97 17.00
CA GLY A 103 16.47 1.57 16.60
C GLY A 103 15.61 0.55 17.37
N ASP A 104 14.59 0.97 18.12
CA ASP A 104 13.65 0.03 18.73
C ASP A 104 12.74 -0.60 17.66
N LEU A 105 13.15 -1.78 17.18
CA LEU A 105 12.45 -2.51 16.14
C LEU A 105 11.07 -3.02 16.61
N LEU A 106 10.88 -3.26 17.91
CA LEU A 106 9.60 -3.72 18.45
C LEU A 106 8.57 -2.59 18.33
N ILE A 107 8.91 -1.40 18.82
CA ILE A 107 8.03 -0.22 18.72
C ILE A 107 7.77 0.13 17.25
N THR A 108 8.82 0.08 16.42
CA THR A 108 8.70 0.31 14.98
C THR A 108 7.72 -0.66 14.32
N ALA A 109 7.85 -1.97 14.61
CA ALA A 109 6.98 -3.00 14.04
C ALA A 109 5.54 -2.88 14.54
N LEU A 110 5.32 -2.49 15.81
CA LEU A 110 3.98 -2.24 16.35
C LEU A 110 3.31 -1.06 15.65
N ILE A 111 4.01 0.07 15.51
CA ILE A 111 3.47 1.25 14.84
C ILE A 111 3.20 0.95 13.36
N ALA A 112 4.14 0.30 12.68
CA ALA A 112 3.95 -0.16 11.31
C ALA A 112 2.70 -1.04 11.20
N GLY A 113 2.57 -2.07 12.04
CA GLY A 113 1.43 -2.98 12.04
C GLY A 113 0.09 -2.27 12.27
N ILE A 114 0.04 -1.30 13.17
CA ILE A 114 -1.16 -0.49 13.43
C ILE A 114 -1.52 0.34 12.19
N LEU A 115 -0.55 1.05 11.60
CA LEU A 115 -0.79 1.90 10.43
C LEU A 115 -1.21 1.09 9.20
N LEU A 116 -0.49 -0.01 8.92
CA LEU A 116 -0.83 -0.90 7.81
C LEU A 116 -2.20 -1.55 8.04
N GLY A 117 -2.48 -2.05 9.25
CA GLY A 117 -3.75 -2.67 9.60
C GLY A 117 -4.94 -1.70 9.47
N ILE A 118 -4.81 -0.47 9.96
CA ILE A 118 -5.83 0.57 9.84
C ILE A 118 -6.04 0.93 8.37
N GLY A 119 -4.96 1.24 7.65
CA GLY A 119 -5.05 1.64 6.25
C GLY A 119 -5.71 0.57 5.38
N LEU A 120 -5.26 -0.68 5.51
CA LEU A 120 -5.82 -1.80 4.75
C LEU A 120 -7.25 -2.12 5.18
N GLY A 121 -7.55 -2.09 6.48
CA GLY A 121 -8.91 -2.31 7.01
C GLY A 121 -9.91 -1.28 6.50
N ILE A 122 -9.50 -0.01 6.35
CA ILE A 122 -10.31 1.05 5.75
C ILE A 122 -10.61 0.74 4.27
N ILE A 123 -9.61 0.31 3.50
CA ILE A 123 -9.77 -0.04 2.08
C ILE A 123 -10.67 -1.27 1.91
N PHE A 124 -10.49 -2.29 2.74
CA PHE A 124 -11.30 -3.52 2.72
C PHE A 124 -12.77 -3.23 3.06
N ASN A 125 -13.04 -2.36 4.03
CA ASN A 125 -14.41 -1.93 4.36
C ASN A 125 -15.09 -1.18 3.20
N ALA A 126 -14.32 -0.56 2.31
CA ALA A 126 -14.82 0.06 1.09
C ALA A 126 -14.93 -0.92 -0.11
N GLY A 127 -14.62 -2.21 0.09
CA GLY A 127 -14.69 -3.26 -0.92
C GLY A 127 -13.55 -3.22 -1.95
N GLY A 128 -12.42 -2.56 -1.63
CA GLY A 128 -11.21 -2.57 -2.44
C GLY A 128 -10.08 -3.39 -1.82
N THR A 129 -8.94 -3.45 -2.50
CA THR A 129 -7.63 -3.87 -1.98
C THR A 129 -6.56 -3.02 -2.70
N THR A 130 -5.29 -3.20 -2.37
CA THR A 130 -4.15 -2.52 -3.00
C THR A 130 -3.21 -3.47 -3.72
#